data_AF-A0A0L0NFS1-F1
#
_entry.id   AF-A0A0L0NFS1-F1
#
_cell.length_a   1.000
_cell.length_b   1.000
_cell.length_c   1.000
_cell.angle_alpha   90.00
_cell.angle_beta   90.00
_cell.angle_gamma   90.00
#
_symmetry.space_group_name_H-M   'P 1'
#
loop_
_entity.id
_entity.type
_entity.pdbx_description
1 polymer ?
#
loop_
_entity_poly.entity_id
_entity_poly.type
_entity_poly.pdbx_seq_one_letter_code
_entity_poly.pdbx_strand_id
1 'polypeptide(L)'
;MRYDNLEVVQPEDWARPDFFSGSSIPIFLIHDGGGTTFAYHYLDPLYRFVYGIRNPYFFNHNAAGGLPEMACSYAKYIMQTVLQAKFPAKRNSDGSINILLGGWSFGGMLSLEVAKLLADDCVVHIVGILMVDTVYPHVPKDYNGAKVKG
;
A
#
# COMPACT_ATOMS: atom_id res chain seq x y z
N MET A 1 13.12 -16.35 -4.34
CA MET A 1 11.82 -16.61 -3.69
C MET A 1 10.80 -15.70 -4.34
N ARG A 2 9.66 -16.24 -4.81
CA ARG A 2 8.53 -15.40 -5.22
C ARG A 2 7.98 -14.73 -3.97
N TYR A 3 7.72 -13.43 -4.06
CA TYR A 3 7.14 -12.65 -2.98
C TYR A 3 5.63 -12.86 -3.01
N ASP A 4 5.14 -13.94 -2.41
CA ASP A 4 3.74 -14.39 -2.53
C ASP A 4 2.70 -13.39 -1.97
N ASN A 5 3.15 -12.30 -1.34
CA ASN A 5 2.30 -11.30 -0.68
C ASN A 5 2.07 -10.02 -1.50
N LEU A 6 2.68 -9.88 -2.67
CA LEU A 6 2.45 -8.75 -3.58
C LEU A 6 1.93 -9.25 -4.92
N GLU A 7 0.79 -8.72 -5.35
CA GLU A 7 0.14 -9.07 -6.60
C GLU A 7 -0.23 -7.85 -7.43
N VAL A 8 -0.39 -8.02 -8.74
CA VAL A 8 -1.04 -7.02 -9.59
C VAL A 8 -2.55 -7.27 -9.52
N VAL A 9 -3.29 -6.35 -8.91
CA VAL A 9 -4.76 -6.40 -8.79
C VAL A 9 -5.41 -5.91 -10.07
N GLN A 10 -4.88 -4.83 -10.65
CA GLN A 10 -5.34 -4.28 -11.92
C GLN A 10 -4.15 -3.85 -12.77
N PRO A 11 -4.10 -4.20 -14.06
CA PRO A 11 -3.24 -3.51 -15.01
C PRO A 11 -3.78 -2.10 -15.28
N GLU A 12 -2.99 -1.27 -15.97
CA GLU A 12 -3.49 0.01 -16.47
C GLU A 12 -4.61 -0.15 -17.50
N ASP A 13 -4.49 -1.16 -18.38
CA ASP A 13 -5.47 -1.50 -19.40
C ASP A 13 -5.65 -3.03 -19.47
N TRP A 14 -6.86 -3.52 -19.22
CA TRP A 14 -7.18 -4.94 -19.29
C TRP A 14 -7.05 -5.53 -20.69
N ALA A 15 -7.18 -4.73 -21.75
CA ALA A 15 -6.95 -5.18 -23.12
C ALA A 15 -5.46 -5.33 -23.43
N ARG A 16 -4.59 -4.67 -22.66
CA ARG A 16 -3.13 -4.66 -22.83
C ARG A 16 -2.42 -4.72 -21.46
N PRO A 17 -2.50 -5.85 -20.74
CA PRO A 17 -2.12 -5.93 -19.34
C PRO A 17 -0.63 -5.65 -19.05
N ASP A 18 0.24 -5.86 -20.04
CA ASP A 18 1.69 -5.60 -19.95
C ASP A 18 2.09 -4.21 -20.48
N PHE A 19 1.14 -3.42 -20.99
CA PHE A 19 1.41 -2.11 -21.56
C PHE A 19 1.35 -1.01 -20.51
N PHE A 20 2.32 -0.10 -20.55
CA PHE A 20 2.35 1.11 -19.72
C PHE A 20 2.30 2.35 -20.61
N SER A 21 1.32 3.22 -20.37
CA SER A 21 1.10 4.45 -21.15
C SER A 21 2.17 5.51 -20.89
N GLY A 22 2.88 5.45 -19.76
CA GLY A 22 3.79 6.50 -19.32
C GLY A 22 3.10 7.69 -18.67
N SER A 23 1.77 7.65 -18.46
CA SER A 23 1.00 8.80 -17.96
C SER A 23 0.40 8.60 -16.57
N SER A 24 0.20 7.35 -16.14
CA SER A 24 -0.34 7.03 -14.82
C SER A 24 0.78 6.79 -13.80
N ILE A 25 0.45 7.04 -12.53
CA ILE A 25 1.32 6.75 -11.38
C ILE A 25 0.80 5.45 -10.74
N PRO A 26 1.61 4.38 -10.64
CA PRO A 26 1.19 3.14 -10.00
C PRO A 26 0.81 3.35 -8.53
N ILE A 27 -0.13 2.53 -8.03
CA ILE A 27 -0.58 2.57 -6.64
C ILE A 27 -0.36 1.23 -5.96
N PHE A 28 0.10 1.26 -4.71
CA PHE A 28 0.16 0.10 -3.82
C PHE A 28 -0.95 0.20 -2.79
N LEU A 29 -1.88 -0.76 -2.81
CA LEU A 29 -2.98 -0.90 -1.86
C LEU A 29 -2.66 -1.99 -0.83
N ILE A 30 -2.51 -1.59 0.42
CA ILE A 30 -2.20 -2.48 1.54
C ILE A 30 -3.49 -3.04 2.12
N HIS A 31 -3.53 -4.33 2.41
CA HIS A 31 -4.71 -5.02 2.94
C HIS A 31 -5.39 -4.31 4.13
N ASP A 32 -6.68 -4.55 4.29
CA ASP A 32 -7.49 -4.09 5.41
C ASP A 32 -7.31 -4.97 6.66
N GLY A 33 -8.15 -4.82 7.68
CA GLY A 33 -8.09 -5.65 8.89
C GLY A 33 -8.29 -7.15 8.63
N GLY A 34 -8.95 -7.50 7.52
CA GLY A 34 -9.11 -8.87 7.06
C GLY A 34 -7.83 -9.51 6.52
N GLY A 35 -6.77 -8.75 6.24
CA GLY A 35 -5.47 -9.32 5.83
C GLY A 35 -5.35 -9.69 4.34
N THR A 36 -6.40 -9.44 3.54
CA THR A 36 -6.44 -9.80 2.12
C THR A 36 -6.57 -8.57 1.22
N THR A 37 -6.24 -8.75 -0.06
CA THR A 37 -6.42 -7.73 -1.10
C THR A 37 -7.78 -7.86 -1.80
N PHE A 38 -8.65 -8.77 -1.34
CA PHE A 38 -9.90 -9.15 -2.01
C PHE A 38 -10.82 -7.96 -2.29
N ALA A 39 -10.94 -7.03 -1.34
CA ALA A 39 -11.74 -5.82 -1.51
C ALA A 39 -11.32 -4.98 -2.73
N TYR A 40 -10.03 -4.97 -3.07
CA TYR A 40 -9.51 -4.18 -4.18
C TYR A 40 -9.82 -4.77 -5.57
N HIS A 41 -10.16 -6.06 -5.64
CA HIS A 41 -10.62 -6.71 -6.86
C HIS A 41 -12.04 -6.29 -7.27
N TYR A 42 -12.80 -5.67 -6.35
CA TYR A 42 -14.14 -5.13 -6.63
C TYR A 42 -14.15 -3.65 -7.01
N LEU A 43 -12.98 -3.01 -7.05
CA LEU A 43 -12.89 -1.63 -7.54
C LEU A 43 -13.07 -1.61 -9.06
N ASP A 44 -13.81 -0.61 -9.54
CA ASP A 44 -13.82 -0.28 -10.96
C ASP A 44 -12.38 -0.03 -11.46
N PRO A 45 -12.11 -0.20 -12.77
CA PRO A 45 -10.81 0.06 -13.33
C PRO A 45 -10.26 1.45 -12.93
N LEU A 46 -9.12 1.46 -12.25
CA LEU A 46 -8.45 2.70 -11.83
C LEU A 46 -7.59 3.33 -12.94
N TYR A 47 -7.50 2.66 -14.09
CA TYR A 47 -6.73 3.06 -15.27
C TYR A 47 -5.27 3.39 -14.91
N ARG A 48 -4.68 2.55 -14.07
CA ARG A 48 -3.28 2.57 -13.62
C ARG A 48 -2.92 1.18 -13.11
N PHE A 49 -1.63 0.90 -13.01
CA PHE A 49 -1.20 -0.32 -12.31
C PHE A 49 -1.54 -0.24 -10.83
N VAL A 50 -2.31 -1.22 -10.35
CA VAL A 50 -2.72 -1.38 -8.96
C VAL A 50 -2.04 -2.62 -8.41
N TYR A 51 -1.18 -2.44 -7.42
CA TYR A 51 -0.52 -3.51 -6.70
C TYR A 51 -1.22 -3.74 -5.36
N GLY A 52 -1.57 -4.98 -5.06
CA GLY A 52 -2.15 -5.38 -3.78
C GLY A 52 -1.07 -5.98 -2.88
N ILE A 53 -1.00 -5.54 -1.62
CA ILE A 53 -0.11 -6.12 -0.61
C ILE A 53 -0.94 -6.85 0.44
N ARG A 54 -0.83 -8.17 0.47
CA ARG A 54 -1.49 -9.08 1.43
C ARG A 54 -0.73 -9.15 2.74
N ASN A 55 -1.39 -9.58 3.81
CA ASN A 55 -0.74 -9.77 5.09
C ASN A 55 0.18 -11.00 5.06
N PRO A 56 1.52 -10.87 5.16
CA PRO A 56 2.44 -12.00 5.22
C PRO A 56 2.24 -12.87 6.47
N TYR A 57 1.59 -12.32 7.50
CA TYR A 57 1.31 -12.99 8.77
C TYR A 57 -0.08 -13.62 8.82
N PHE A 58 -0.82 -13.66 7.70
CA PHE A 58 -2.22 -14.11 7.65
C PHE A 58 -2.45 -15.49 8.31
N PHE A 59 -1.53 -16.44 8.12
CA PHE A 59 -1.64 -17.78 8.67
C PHE A 59 -0.79 -18.02 9.94
N ASN A 60 0.18 -17.16 10.24
CA ASN A 60 1.30 -17.48 11.15
C ASN A 60 1.39 -16.57 12.39
N HIS A 61 0.24 -16.18 12.97
CA HIS A 61 0.11 -15.26 14.11
C HIS A 61 0.62 -13.83 13.82
N ASN A 62 0.08 -12.86 14.55
CA ASN A 62 0.31 -11.42 14.33
C ASN A 62 1.80 -11.04 14.37
N ALA A 63 2.20 -10.02 13.58
CA ALA A 63 3.54 -9.44 13.64
C ALA A 63 3.89 -9.04 15.09
N ALA A 64 4.92 -9.66 15.66
CA ALA A 64 5.27 -9.49 17.07
C ALA A 64 5.68 -8.04 17.39
N GLY A 65 6.27 -7.34 16.42
CA GLY A 65 6.63 -5.93 16.47
C GLY A 65 5.52 -4.98 16.04
N GLY A 66 4.29 -5.46 15.82
CA GLY A 66 3.13 -4.63 15.48
C GLY A 66 3.23 -3.90 14.14
N LEU A 67 2.57 -2.73 14.03
CA LEU A 67 2.51 -1.94 12.80
C LEU A 67 3.90 -1.59 12.21
N PRO A 68 4.91 -1.18 13.00
CA PRO A 68 6.23 -0.84 12.46
C PRO A 68 6.93 -2.01 11.77
N GLU A 69 6.80 -3.23 12.29
CA GLU A 69 7.37 -4.43 11.67
C GLU A 69 6.69 -4.75 10.33
N MET A 70 5.35 -4.64 10.31
CA MET A 70 4.56 -4.82 9.08
C MET A 70 4.95 -3.78 8.03
N ALA A 71 5.03 -2.51 8.42
CA ALA A 71 5.41 -1.41 7.54
C ALA A 71 6.83 -1.59 6.96
N CYS A 72 7.79 -2.05 7.78
CA CYS A 72 9.13 -2.39 7.30
C CYS A 72 9.09 -3.48 6.22
N SER A 73 8.25 -4.50 6.38
CA SER A 73 8.11 -5.58 5.40
C SER A 73 7.48 -5.08 4.10
N TYR A 74 6.44 -4.24 4.18
CA TYR A 74 5.78 -3.67 3.01
C TYR A 74 6.67 -2.69 2.26
N ALA A 75 7.42 -1.84 2.97
CA ALA A 75 8.41 -0.96 2.37
C ALA A 75 9.43 -1.77 1.54
N LYS A 76 9.94 -2.90 2.08
CA LYS A 76 10.83 -3.80 1.33
C LYS A 76 10.18 -4.35 0.07
N TYR A 77 8.92 -4.79 0.14
CA TYR A 77 8.20 -5.32 -1.02
C TYR A 77 8.00 -4.26 -2.11
N ILE A 78 7.63 -3.04 -1.72
CA ILE A 78 7.48 -1.90 -2.62
C ILE A 78 8.80 -1.61 -3.32
N MET A 79 9.88 -1.45 -2.56
CA MET A 79 11.22 -1.16 -3.09
C MET A 79 11.69 -2.22 -4.08
N GLN A 80 11.53 -3.50 -3.71
CA GLN A 80 11.90 -4.62 -4.58
C GLN A 80 11.07 -4.66 -5.86
N THR A 81 9.81 -4.25 -5.81
CA THR A 81 8.91 -4.19 -6.99
C THR A 81 9.28 -3.03 -7.90
N VAL A 82 9.51 -1.85 -7.32
CA VAL A 82 9.89 -0.63 -8.05
C VAL A 82 11.24 -0.78 -8.76
N LEU A 83 12.17 -1.52 -8.17
CA LEU A 83 13.50 -1.78 -8.75
C LEU A 83 13.49 -2.79 -9.90
N GLN A 84 12.37 -3.45 -10.20
CA GLN A 84 12.28 -4.37 -11.32
C GLN A 84 12.39 -3.62 -12.65
N ALA A 85 13.13 -4.18 -13.61
CA ALA A 85 13.36 -3.56 -14.91
C ALA A 85 12.08 -3.29 -15.71
N LYS A 86 11.00 -4.04 -15.42
CA LYS A 86 9.69 -3.92 -16.08
C LYS A 86 8.67 -3.13 -15.25
N PHE A 87 9.09 -2.50 -14.15
CA PHE A 87 8.16 -1.72 -13.33
C PHE A 87 7.57 -0.57 -14.18
N PRO A 88 6.24 -0.43 -14.27
CA PRO A 88 5.56 0.48 -15.20
C PRO A 88 5.51 1.89 -14.62
N ALA A 89 6.66 2.55 -14.54
CA ALA A 89 6.76 3.93 -14.09
C ALA A 89 7.85 4.71 -14.83
N LYS A 90 7.62 6.01 -14.95
CA LYS A 90 8.67 6.94 -15.38
C LYS A 90 9.59 7.27 -14.20
N ARG A 91 10.88 7.35 -14.49
CA ARG A 91 11.85 7.90 -13.54
C ARG A 91 11.82 9.42 -13.58
N ASN A 92 11.89 10.02 -12.42
CA ASN A 92 12.08 11.46 -12.23
C ASN A 92 13.52 11.85 -12.61
N SER A 93 13.77 13.16 -12.69
CA SER A 93 15.10 13.70 -13.01
C SER A 93 16.18 13.34 -11.98
N ASP A 94 15.78 13.10 -10.73
CA ASP A 94 16.65 12.64 -9.64
C ASP A 94 16.82 11.11 -9.60
N GLY A 95 16.17 10.38 -10.52
CA GLY A 95 16.21 8.92 -10.62
C GLY A 95 15.14 8.20 -9.80
N SER A 96 14.41 8.91 -8.92
CA SER A 96 13.32 8.35 -8.12
C SER A 96 12.11 7.98 -8.98
N ILE A 97 11.22 7.17 -8.42
CA ILE A 97 9.99 6.71 -9.06
C ILE A 97 8.79 7.18 -8.24
N ASN A 98 7.87 7.89 -8.87
CA ASN A 98 6.62 8.30 -8.24
C ASN A 98 5.71 7.09 -8.00
N ILE A 99 5.20 6.96 -6.79
CA ILE A 99 4.18 5.97 -6.43
C ILE A 99 3.08 6.61 -5.59
N LEU A 100 1.90 5.99 -5.62
CA LEU A 100 0.84 6.23 -4.66
C LEU A 100 0.81 5.07 -3.64
N LEU A 101 0.49 5.39 -2.39
CA LEU A 101 0.15 4.40 -1.38
C LEU A 101 -1.32 4.49 -1.02
N GLY A 102 -1.90 3.44 -0.46
CA GLY A 102 -3.22 3.53 0.12
C GLY A 102 -3.76 2.24 0.67
N GLY A 103 -4.97 2.32 1.17
CA GLY A 103 -5.72 1.16 1.61
C GLY A 103 -7.04 1.54 2.27
N TRP A 104 -7.90 0.54 2.39
CA TRP A 104 -9.16 0.64 3.12
C TRP A 104 -8.96 0.31 4.60
N SER A 105 -9.64 1.05 5.48
CA SER A 105 -9.65 0.82 6.92
C SER A 105 -8.22 0.76 7.47
N PHE A 106 -7.81 -0.39 8.04
CA PHE A 106 -6.46 -0.64 8.56
C PHE A 106 -5.34 -0.40 7.53
N GLY A 107 -5.60 -0.67 6.25
CA GLY A 107 -4.63 -0.49 5.17
C GLY A 107 -4.19 0.96 4.98
N GLY A 108 -5.07 1.93 5.25
CA GLY A 108 -4.71 3.35 5.23
C GLY A 108 -3.76 3.74 6.37
N MET A 109 -3.90 3.15 7.56
CA MET A 109 -2.96 3.36 8.67
C MET A 109 -1.59 2.76 8.38
N LEU A 110 -1.56 1.53 7.82
CA LEU A 110 -0.32 0.91 7.36
C LEU A 110 0.37 1.75 6.29
N SER A 111 -0.41 2.35 5.38
CA SER A 111 0.13 3.23 4.32
C SER A 111 0.81 4.46 4.88
N LEU A 112 0.28 5.08 5.93
CA LEU A 112 0.93 6.19 6.62
C LEU A 112 2.26 5.77 7.27
N GLU A 113 2.31 4.61 7.92
CA GLU A 113 3.54 4.14 8.55
C GLU A 113 4.61 3.77 7.51
N VAL A 114 4.21 3.15 6.40
CA VAL A 114 5.11 2.89 5.26
C VAL A 114 5.60 4.20 4.64
N ALA A 115 4.71 5.19 4.48
CA ALA A 115 5.09 6.49 3.94
C ALA A 115 6.12 7.21 4.82
N LYS A 116 5.96 7.11 6.14
CA LYS A 116 6.93 7.66 7.10
C LYS A 116 8.30 6.99 6.98
N LEU A 117 8.36 5.68 6.78
CA LEU A 117 9.62 4.96 6.59
C LEU A 117 10.33 5.31 5.27
N LEU A 118 9.56 5.64 4.23
CA LEU A 118 10.07 5.95 2.89
C LEU A 118 10.13 7.46 2.59
N ALA A 119 9.89 8.33 3.57
CA ALA A 119 9.78 9.77 3.36
C ALA A 119 11.07 10.39 2.78
N ASP A 120 12.24 9.88 3.20
CA ASP A 120 13.56 10.33 2.78
C ASP A 120 14.27 9.31 1.86
N ASP A 121 13.52 8.39 1.25
CA ASP A 121 14.08 7.37 0.35
C ASP A 121 14.50 7.98 -1.00
N CYS A 122 15.60 7.49 -1.58
CA CYS A 122 16.14 8.01 -2.85
C CYS A 122 15.63 7.29 -4.10
N VAL A 123 14.96 6.14 -3.94
CA VAL A 123 14.43 5.33 -5.04
C VAL A 123 12.96 5.63 -5.28
N VAL A 124 12.20 5.86 -4.21
CA VAL A 124 10.75 6.03 -4.27
C VAL A 124 10.34 7.41 -3.80
N HIS A 125 9.46 8.05 -4.55
CA HIS A 125 8.82 9.31 -4.16
C HIS A 125 7.31 9.10 -4.00
N ILE A 126 6.80 9.22 -2.77
CA ILE A 126 5.38 9.03 -2.48
C ILE A 126 4.65 10.35 -2.73
N VAL A 127 3.90 10.40 -3.84
CA VAL A 127 3.20 11.63 -4.25
C VAL A 127 1.85 11.81 -3.56
N GLY A 128 1.34 10.78 -2.91
CA GLY A 128 0.05 10.83 -2.21
C GLY A 128 -0.34 9.51 -1.55
N ILE A 129 -1.28 9.61 -0.61
CA ILE A 129 -1.82 8.49 0.16
C ILE A 129 -3.35 8.49 0.04
N LEU A 130 -3.91 7.38 -0.44
CA LEU A 130 -5.35 7.12 -0.51
C LEU A 130 -5.82 6.39 0.75
N MET A 131 -6.60 7.06 1.59
CA MET A 131 -7.15 6.50 2.82
C MET A 131 -8.66 6.35 2.68
N VAL A 132 -9.15 5.12 2.55
CA VAL A 132 -10.59 4.83 2.39
C VAL A 132 -11.15 4.42 3.74
N ASP A 133 -12.07 5.20 4.32
CA ASP A 133 -12.74 4.89 5.58
C ASP A 133 -11.74 4.49 6.71
N THR A 134 -10.62 5.20 6.77
CA THR A 134 -9.55 4.95 7.73
C THR A 134 -9.74 5.79 8.98
N VAL A 135 -9.72 5.14 10.14
CA VAL A 135 -9.76 5.84 11.44
C VAL A 135 -8.45 6.59 11.67
N TYR A 136 -8.55 7.84 12.10
CA TYR A 136 -7.40 8.61 12.56
C TYR A 136 -6.88 8.04 13.89
N PRO A 137 -5.63 7.56 13.99
CA PRO A 137 -5.14 6.82 15.16
C PRO A 137 -4.82 7.70 16.38
N HIS A 138 -5.44 8.88 16.50
CA HIS A 138 -5.28 9.75 17.66
C HIS A 138 -6.45 9.60 18.62
N VAL A 139 -6.14 9.30 19.88
CA VAL A 139 -7.09 9.44 20.99
C VAL A 139 -6.89 10.83 21.60
N PRO A 140 -7.89 11.72 21.57
CA PRO A 140 -7.82 13.02 22.25
C PRO A 140 -7.51 12.83 23.73
N LYS A 141 -6.72 13.74 24.33
CA LYS A 141 -6.32 13.67 25.75
C LYS A 141 -7.51 13.62 26.71
N ASP A 142 -8.67 14.13 26.29
CA ASP A 142 -9.88 14.24 27.12
C ASP A 142 -10.91 13.13 26.81
N TYR A 143 -10.53 12.10 26.04
CA TYR A 143 -11.41 10.99 25.69
C TYR A 143 -11.65 10.07 26.91
N ASN A 144 -12.77 10.28 27.60
CA ASN A 144 -13.18 9.51 28.78
C ASN A 144 -13.94 8.20 28.45
N GLY A 145 -13.88 7.73 27.20
CA GLY A 145 -14.58 6.54 26.72
C GLY A 145 -16.10 6.68 26.66
N ALA A 146 -16.75 5.81 25.89
CA ALA A 146 -18.20 5.63 25.98
C ALA A 146 -18.52 4.88 27.28
N LYS A 147 -19.09 5.56 28.27
CA LYS A 147 -19.68 4.89 29.43
C LYS A 147 -20.89 4.10 28.96
N VAL A 148 -20.69 2.80 28.70
CA VAL A 148 -21.81 1.88 28.49
C VAL A 148 -22.55 1.81 29.82
N LYS A 149 -23.76 2.38 29.88
CA LYS A 149 -24.65 2.22 31.02
C LYS A 149 -25.10 0.75 31.04
N GLY A 150 -24.61 0.00 32.02
CA GLY A 150 -25.26 -1.24 32.47
C GLY A 150 -26.53 -0.94 33.26
#